data_AF-A0A517KXJ8-F1
#
_entry.id   AF-A0A517KXJ8-F1
#
_cell.length_a   1.000
_cell.length_b   1.000
_cell.length_c   1.000
_cell.angle_alpha   90.00
_cell.angle_beta   90.00
_cell.angle_gamma   90.00
#
_symmetry.space_group_name_H-M   'P 1'
#
loop_
_entity.id
_entity.type
_entity.pdbx_description
1 polymer ?
#
loop_
_entity_poly.entity_id
_entity_poly.type
_entity_poly.pdbx_seq_one_letter_code
_entity_poly.pdbx_strand_id
1 'polypeptide(L)'
;MLIIFSWSCTDSQAFSLTTPASPSPTTSHLIKTMASRLARSAAGARQLLRPSVPLRAIPSISSRYASTGVPQEAPEKKAQSLLDSLPGSTLASKAAILSAGAGLSIAGISNELLVINEEAIVALSLSTIFWAIAHYGGPAYGAWAQGQNEKVAGILNSARQNHTSAVQERIASVKELGGVIDITKTLFEVSKETARLEAQAYELEQKTAIAAEAKSALDSWVRYEQSVKQRQQKELADTIIAKIETELNDPKVLKQILDQSVKDVERILSPKPAA
;
A
#
# COMPACT_ATOMS: atom_id res chain seq x y z
N MET A 1 -40.84 -29.37 -9.68
CA MET A 1 -40.71 -30.79 -9.30
C MET A 1 -39.57 -31.37 -10.14
N LEU A 2 -38.44 -31.65 -9.48
CA LEU A 2 -37.25 -32.45 -9.88
C LEU A 2 -36.69 -32.24 -11.31
N ILE A 3 -35.52 -31.60 -11.53
CA ILE A 3 -34.15 -31.97 -11.09
C ILE A 3 -33.85 -33.46 -11.29
N ILE A 4 -33.14 -33.83 -12.36
CA ILE A 4 -32.07 -34.84 -12.32
C ILE A 4 -30.92 -34.39 -13.25
N PHE A 5 -29.83 -33.97 -12.60
CA PHE A 5 -28.47 -33.84 -13.13
C PHE A 5 -27.91 -35.21 -13.51
N SER A 6 -27.18 -35.32 -14.63
CA SER A 6 -26.20 -36.38 -14.82
C SER A 6 -24.90 -35.76 -15.34
N TRP A 7 -23.93 -35.71 -14.43
CA TRP A 7 -22.53 -35.36 -14.63
C TRP A 7 -21.77 -36.60 -15.14
N SER A 8 -20.96 -36.43 -16.20
CA SER A 8 -19.74 -37.23 -16.43
C SER A 8 -18.56 -36.30 -16.11
N CYS A 9 -17.70 -36.64 -15.15
CA CYS A 9 -16.41 -37.34 -15.37
C CYS A 9 -15.64 -36.68 -16.53
N THR A 10 -14.52 -35.96 -16.31
CA THR A 10 -13.21 -36.56 -15.96
C THR A 10 -12.17 -35.46 -15.59
N ASP A 11 -11.34 -35.76 -14.59
CA ASP A 11 -9.96 -35.30 -14.29
C ASP A 11 -9.57 -33.81 -14.07
N SER A 12 -9.40 -33.44 -12.79
CA SER A 12 -8.10 -33.02 -12.21
C SER A 12 -8.27 -32.52 -10.76
N GLN A 13 -7.99 -33.38 -9.78
CA GLN A 13 -7.58 -33.02 -8.40
C GLN A 13 -6.08 -33.35 -8.26
N ALA A 14 -5.24 -32.85 -7.35
CA ALA A 14 -5.34 -32.10 -6.10
C ALA A 14 -3.95 -31.45 -5.88
N PHE A 15 -3.81 -30.19 -5.43
CA PHE A 15 -3.64 -29.77 -4.03
C PHE A 15 -3.10 -30.82 -3.03
N SER A 16 -1.83 -30.67 -2.61
CA SER A 16 -1.42 -30.98 -1.22
C SER A 16 -0.07 -30.35 -0.82
N LEU A 17 -0.02 -29.98 0.46
CA LEU A 17 1.03 -29.41 1.29
C LEU A 17 2.43 -30.03 1.11
N THR A 18 3.49 -29.22 1.30
CA THR A 18 4.63 -29.65 2.13
C THR A 18 5.48 -28.48 2.66
N THR A 19 5.70 -28.48 3.97
CA THR A 19 6.78 -27.78 4.70
C THR A 19 7.54 -28.86 5.52
N PRO A 20 8.63 -28.53 6.22
CA PRO A 20 10.04 -28.65 5.81
C PRO A 20 10.76 -29.87 6.43
N ALA A 21 11.91 -30.28 5.86
CA ALA A 21 12.85 -31.14 6.59
C ALA A 21 14.29 -31.04 6.06
N SER A 22 15.19 -30.68 6.98
CA SER A 22 16.64 -30.97 6.94
C SER A 22 16.87 -32.49 6.95
N PRO A 23 17.95 -33.00 6.35
CA PRO A 23 19.04 -33.52 7.19
C PRO A 23 20.46 -33.30 6.62
N SER A 24 21.43 -33.05 7.51
CA SER A 24 22.85 -33.32 7.27
C SER A 24 23.13 -34.84 7.33
N PRO A 25 24.22 -35.33 6.72
CA PRO A 25 25.40 -35.63 7.54
C PRO A 25 26.76 -35.32 6.88
N THR A 26 27.72 -35.04 7.78
CA THR A 26 29.18 -35.18 7.75
C THR A 26 29.73 -36.19 6.72
N THR A 27 30.92 -36.09 6.10
CA THR A 27 32.26 -35.81 6.64
C THR A 27 33.32 -35.76 5.50
N SER A 28 34.44 -35.07 5.76
CA SER A 28 35.78 -35.19 5.16
C SER A 28 35.97 -34.94 3.66
N HIS A 29 36.68 -33.87 3.29
CA HIS A 29 38.08 -33.93 2.83
C HIS A 29 38.61 -32.52 2.47
N LEU A 30 39.89 -32.30 2.76
CA LEU A 30 40.80 -31.39 2.07
C LEU A 30 40.73 -29.87 2.34
N ILE A 31 41.41 -29.52 3.43
CA ILE A 31 42.44 -28.48 3.52
C ILE A 31 42.95 -28.01 2.13
N LYS A 32 42.75 -26.72 1.81
CA LYS A 32 43.66 -25.94 0.97
C LYS A 32 43.85 -24.55 1.58
N THR A 33 44.85 -24.50 2.46
CA THR A 33 45.59 -23.30 2.84
C THR A 33 46.19 -22.61 1.60
N MET A 34 45.97 -21.30 1.46
CA MET A 34 46.78 -20.47 0.56
C MET A 34 48.08 -20.07 1.27
N ALA A 35 49.19 -20.62 0.81
CA ALA A 35 50.54 -20.17 1.14
C ALA A 35 51.44 -20.35 -0.09
N SER A 36 51.90 -19.24 -0.69
CA SER A 36 53.10 -19.10 -1.54
C SER A 36 53.21 -17.59 -1.85
N ARG A 37 54.33 -16.87 -1.83
CA ARG A 37 55.77 -17.10 -2.05
C ARG A 37 56.50 -15.96 -1.29
N LEU A 38 57.48 -16.15 -0.40
CA LEU A 38 58.91 -16.42 -0.60
C LEU A 38 59.62 -15.55 -1.65
N ALA A 39 60.37 -14.54 -1.19
CA ALA A 39 61.67 -14.15 -1.73
C ALA A 39 62.52 -13.48 -0.64
N ARG A 40 63.63 -14.13 -0.29
CA ARG A 40 64.74 -13.59 0.51
C ARG A 40 65.86 -13.19 -0.45
N SER A 41 66.53 -12.07 -0.20
CA SER A 41 67.93 -11.80 -0.55
C SER A 41 68.36 -10.57 0.26
N ALA A 42 69.19 -10.74 1.31
CA ALA A 42 70.65 -10.55 1.31
C ALA A 42 71.04 -9.06 1.24
N ALA A 43 72.01 -8.49 1.94
CA ALA A 43 72.98 -8.90 2.94
C ALA A 43 73.66 -7.61 3.47
N GLY A 44 74.29 -7.68 4.66
CA GLY A 44 75.30 -6.71 5.14
C GLY A 44 74.73 -5.40 5.72
N ALA A 45 75.28 -4.79 6.77
CA ALA A 45 76.53 -4.99 7.47
C ALA A 45 76.38 -4.53 8.93
N ARG A 46 77.22 -5.10 9.79
CA ARG A 46 77.43 -4.71 11.17
C ARG A 46 78.29 -3.45 11.24
N GLN A 47 77.89 -2.46 12.02
CA GLN A 47 78.76 -1.48 12.70
C GLN A 47 77.90 -0.84 13.81
N LEU A 48 77.96 -1.26 15.08
CA LEU A 48 79.02 -0.99 16.05
C LEU A 48 79.71 0.35 15.76
N LEU A 49 79.42 1.37 16.60
CA LEU A 49 80.34 2.41 17.10
C LEU A 49 79.56 3.44 17.96
N ARG A 50 79.72 3.34 19.29
CA ARG A 50 79.82 4.46 20.24
C ARG A 50 81.27 4.42 20.77
N PRO A 51 81.88 5.47 21.37
CA PRO A 51 81.44 6.86 21.63
C PRO A 51 82.51 7.93 21.26
N SER A 52 82.16 9.22 21.28
CA SER A 52 83.14 10.31 21.41
C SER A 52 82.47 11.54 22.06
N VAL A 53 83.09 12.01 23.14
CA VAL A 53 82.68 13.13 23.99
C VAL A 53 83.37 14.40 23.49
N PRO A 54 82.67 15.54 23.38
CA PRO A 54 83.28 16.83 23.68
C PRO A 54 82.76 17.38 25.01
N LEU A 55 83.72 17.75 25.87
CA LEU A 55 83.52 18.44 27.12
C LEU A 55 82.92 19.86 26.90
N ARG A 56 81.98 20.18 27.79
CA ARG A 56 81.74 21.50 28.42
C ARG A 56 81.02 22.58 27.59
N ALA A 57 79.73 22.70 27.85
CA ALA A 57 79.11 23.96 28.29
C ALA A 57 77.96 23.61 29.24
N ILE A 58 78.01 24.11 30.48
CA ILE A 58 76.89 24.02 31.44
C ILE A 58 75.88 25.07 30.97
N PRO A 59 74.68 24.72 30.47
CA PRO A 59 73.65 25.73 30.30
C PRO A 59 73.20 26.15 31.70
N SER A 60 73.35 27.43 32.02
CA SER A 60 72.64 28.02 33.14
C SER A 60 71.14 27.75 32.95
N ILE A 61 70.49 27.13 33.94
CA ILE A 61 69.03 27.06 34.01
C ILE A 61 68.56 28.49 34.31
N SER A 62 68.56 29.31 33.28
CA SER A 62 67.72 30.49 33.23
C SER A 62 66.33 29.97 32.88
N SER A 63 65.44 29.98 33.86
CA SER A 63 63.99 29.84 33.66
C SER A 63 63.55 30.91 32.66
N ARG A 64 63.60 30.55 31.38
CA ARG A 64 62.99 31.31 30.30
C ARG A 64 61.70 30.57 29.98
N TYR A 65 60.58 31.19 30.36
CA TYR A 65 59.28 30.91 29.77
C TYR A 65 59.39 31.20 28.26
N ALA A 66 59.80 30.20 27.50
CA ALA A 66 59.76 30.22 26.05
C ALA A 66 58.34 29.85 25.62
N SER A 67 57.50 30.86 25.42
CA SER A 67 56.19 30.73 24.80
C SER A 67 56.36 30.37 23.32
N THR A 68 56.41 29.08 23.01
CA THR A 68 56.37 28.59 21.62
C THR A 68 54.93 28.49 21.13
N GLY A 69 54.49 29.48 20.35
CA GLY A 69 53.79 29.27 19.07
C GLY A 69 52.45 28.52 19.02
N VAL A 70 51.64 28.51 20.07
CA VAL A 70 50.20 28.18 20.00
C VAL A 70 49.42 29.50 20.13
N PRO A 71 48.32 29.76 19.41
CA PRO A 71 47.52 30.96 19.64
C PRO A 71 47.10 31.00 21.12
N GLN A 72 47.77 31.82 21.91
CA GLN A 72 47.41 32.00 23.30
C GLN A 72 46.11 32.79 23.28
N GLU A 73 44.99 32.10 23.46
CA GLU A 73 43.82 32.72 24.05
C GLU A 73 44.28 33.52 25.27
N ALA A 74 43.77 34.75 25.42
CA ALA A 74 44.18 35.63 26.50
C ALA A 74 44.22 34.85 27.83
N PRO A 75 45.30 34.94 28.62
CA PRO A 75 45.48 34.14 29.84
C PRO A 75 44.29 34.28 30.80
N GLU A 76 43.63 35.44 30.76
CA GLU A 76 42.37 35.73 31.45
C GLU A 76 41.24 34.76 31.06
N LYS A 77 41.07 34.44 29.77
CA LYS A 77 40.04 33.52 29.27
C LYS A 77 40.29 32.08 29.70
N LYS A 78 41.56 31.65 29.72
CA LYS A 78 41.91 30.30 30.23
C LYS A 78 41.73 30.22 31.75
N ALA A 79 42.15 31.23 32.50
CA ALA A 79 41.94 31.30 33.94
C ALA A 79 40.44 31.30 34.30
N GLN A 80 39.62 32.03 33.54
CA GLN A 80 38.15 32.01 33.68
C GLN A 80 37.59 30.61 33.39
N SER A 81 38.02 29.94 32.31
CA SER A 81 37.55 28.57 32.01
C SER A 81 37.93 27.53 33.08
N LEU A 82 39.10 27.69 33.73
CA LEU A 82 39.51 26.86 34.85
C LEU A 82 38.68 27.15 36.10
N LEU A 83 38.40 28.43 36.37
CA LEU A 83 37.54 28.85 37.45
C LEU A 83 36.11 28.32 37.27
N ASP A 84 35.60 28.33 36.04
CA ASP A 84 34.27 27.85 35.67
C ASP A 84 34.12 26.33 35.80
N SER A 85 35.19 25.56 35.53
CA SER A 85 35.21 24.10 35.66
C SER A 85 35.15 23.58 37.11
N LEU A 86 35.43 24.44 38.10
CA LEU A 86 35.37 24.07 39.52
C LEU A 86 33.91 24.05 40.04
N PRO A 87 33.56 23.07 40.89
CA PRO A 87 32.23 23.00 41.49
C PRO A 87 32.00 24.19 42.43
N GLY A 88 30.87 24.89 42.26
CA GLY A 88 30.47 26.03 43.08
C GLY A 88 29.86 27.15 42.24
N SER A 89 28.75 27.73 42.70
CA SER A 89 28.01 28.78 41.99
C SER A 89 28.48 30.20 42.30
N THR A 90 29.31 30.40 43.33
CA THR A 90 29.78 31.73 43.77
C THR A 90 31.29 31.89 43.53
N LEU A 91 31.72 33.05 43.01
CA LEU A 91 33.13 33.38 42.77
C LEU A 91 34.01 33.23 44.03
N ALA A 92 33.47 33.63 45.19
CA ALA A 92 34.15 33.46 46.47
C ALA A 92 34.41 31.99 46.81
N SER A 93 33.48 31.09 46.48
CA SER A 93 33.65 29.64 46.71
C SER A 93 34.70 29.04 45.76
N LYS A 94 34.69 29.43 44.49
CA LYS A 94 35.69 28.99 43.50
C LYS A 94 37.10 29.47 43.87
N ALA A 95 37.23 30.73 44.28
CA ALA A 95 38.49 31.29 44.77
C ALA A 95 38.93 30.63 46.09
N ALA A 96 38.00 30.35 47.01
CA ALA A 96 38.29 29.68 48.27
C ALA A 96 38.76 28.24 48.09
N ILE A 97 38.19 27.47 47.15
CA ILE A 97 38.64 26.09 46.89
C ILE A 97 40.06 26.08 46.34
N LEU A 98 40.37 26.97 45.39
CA LEU A 98 41.72 27.09 44.83
C LEU A 98 42.73 27.56 45.87
N SER A 99 42.40 28.60 46.64
CA SER A 99 43.29 29.14 47.67
C SER A 99 43.45 28.18 48.84
N ALA A 100 42.40 27.46 49.25
CA ALA A 100 42.49 26.42 50.27
C ALA A 100 43.32 25.23 49.79
N GLY A 101 43.13 24.74 48.56
CA GLY A 101 43.94 23.65 48.00
C GLY A 101 45.42 24.02 47.90
N ALA A 102 45.72 25.23 47.41
CA ALA A 102 47.08 25.75 47.36
C ALA A 102 47.67 25.96 48.77
N GLY A 103 46.89 26.52 49.71
CA GLY A 103 47.31 26.72 51.09
C GLY A 103 47.62 25.41 51.81
N LEU A 104 46.75 24.40 51.67
CA LEU A 104 46.94 23.08 52.28
C LEU A 104 48.13 22.33 51.68
N SER A 105 48.36 22.42 50.36
CA SER A 105 49.52 21.79 49.74
C SER A 105 50.84 22.42 50.21
N ILE A 106 50.91 23.75 50.30
CA ILE A 106 52.09 24.44 50.83
C ILE A 106 52.29 24.12 52.32
N ALA A 107 51.22 24.14 53.12
CA ALA A 107 51.31 23.82 54.54
C ALA A 107 51.73 22.35 54.78
N GLY A 108 51.27 21.42 53.94
CA GLY A 108 51.67 20.01 54.01
C GLY A 108 53.14 19.77 53.68
N ILE A 109 53.66 20.49 52.67
CA ILE A 109 55.09 20.44 52.31
C ILE A 109 55.95 21.14 53.37
N SER A 110 55.51 22.32 53.83
CA SER A 110 56.27 23.15 54.78
C SER A 110 56.38 22.55 56.18
N ASN A 111 55.39 21.75 56.60
CA ASN A 111 55.39 21.09 57.92
C ASN A 111 55.84 19.61 57.85
N GLU A 112 56.40 19.16 56.71
CA GLU A 112 56.80 17.75 56.48
C GLU A 112 55.66 16.74 56.71
N LEU A 113 54.41 17.20 56.72
CA LEU A 113 53.22 16.37 56.93
C LEU A 113 53.02 15.41 55.73
N LEU A 114 53.56 15.77 54.57
CA LEU A 114 53.66 14.94 53.39
C LEU A 114 55.07 14.34 53.27
N VAL A 115 55.29 13.18 53.91
CA VAL A 115 56.55 12.43 53.81
C VAL A 115 56.58 11.65 52.50
N ILE A 116 57.47 12.03 51.58
CA ILE A 116 57.69 11.29 50.34
C ILE A 116 58.49 10.02 50.66
N ASN A 117 57.77 8.96 51.03
CA ASN A 117 58.31 7.62 51.20
C ASN A 117 58.01 6.75 49.96
N GLU A 118 58.40 5.47 50.01
CA GLU A 118 58.10 4.45 48.99
C GLU A 118 56.61 4.35 48.62
N GLU A 119 55.70 4.62 49.56
CA GLU A 119 54.25 4.62 49.32
C GLU A 119 53.78 5.78 48.43
N ALA A 120 54.50 6.92 48.39
CA ALA A 120 54.14 8.06 47.53
C ALA A 120 54.30 7.72 46.04
N ILE A 121 55.29 6.89 45.70
CA ILE A 121 55.50 6.39 44.33
C ILE A 121 54.36 5.45 43.94
N VAL A 122 53.92 4.59 44.86
CA VAL A 122 52.75 3.72 44.66
C VAL A 122 51.50 4.56 44.47
N ALA A 123 51.27 5.58 45.31
CA ALA A 123 50.14 6.49 45.18
C ALA A 123 50.11 7.22 43.83
N LEU A 124 51.25 7.75 43.36
CA LEU A 124 51.34 8.39 42.05
C LEU A 124 51.06 7.42 40.89
N SER A 125 51.55 6.18 40.97
CA SER A 125 51.28 5.16 39.95
C SER A 125 49.79 4.77 39.89
N LEU A 126 49.13 4.68 41.05
CA LEU A 126 47.70 4.39 41.16
C LEU A 126 46.86 5.59 40.67
N SER A 127 47.24 6.81 41.02
CA SER A 127 46.58 8.03 40.53
C SER A 127 46.69 8.18 39.00
N THR A 128 47.83 7.84 38.41
CA THR A 128 47.99 7.89 36.94
C THR A 128 47.16 6.83 36.23
N ILE A 129 47.01 5.63 36.80
CA ILE A 129 46.10 4.60 36.28
C ILE A 129 44.64 5.06 36.38
N PHE A 130 44.22 5.61 37.52
CA PHE A 130 42.85 6.14 37.67
C PHE A 130 42.58 7.31 36.72
N TRP A 131 43.56 8.19 36.51
CA TRP A 131 43.46 9.25 35.53
C TRP A 131 43.27 8.70 34.10
N ALA A 132 44.05 7.68 33.72
CA ALA A 132 43.91 7.03 32.42
C ALA A 132 42.54 6.34 32.25
N ILE A 133 42.05 5.63 33.28
CA ILE A 133 40.73 4.99 33.27
C ILE A 133 39.62 6.04 33.19
N ALA A 134 39.72 7.15 33.93
CA ALA A 134 38.73 8.21 33.85
C ALA A 134 38.69 8.85 32.46
N HIS A 135 39.87 9.09 31.86
CA HIS A 135 39.96 9.76 30.56
C HIS A 135 39.50 8.88 29.39
N TYR A 136 39.89 7.60 29.36
CA TYR A 136 39.56 6.69 28.27
C TYR A 136 38.29 5.86 28.54
N GLY A 137 38.12 5.40 29.78
CA GLY A 137 36.98 4.58 30.20
C GLY A 137 35.70 5.38 30.40
N GLY A 138 35.79 6.64 30.86
CA GLY A 138 34.64 7.53 31.03
C GLY A 138 33.79 7.69 29.76
N PRO A 139 34.37 8.18 28.63
CA PRO A 139 33.60 8.36 27.40
C PRO A 139 33.14 7.02 26.79
N ALA A 140 33.95 5.96 26.89
CA ALA A 140 33.58 4.64 26.38
C ALA A 140 32.38 4.03 27.13
N TYR A 141 32.37 4.14 28.46
CA TYR A 141 31.24 3.69 29.28
C TYR A 141 30.01 4.56 29.05
N GLY A 142 30.17 5.87 28.91
CA GLY A 142 29.08 6.80 28.59
C GLY A 142 28.38 6.45 27.26
N ALA A 143 29.16 6.22 26.20
CA ALA A 143 28.63 5.82 24.90
C ALA A 143 27.92 4.45 24.96
N TRP A 144 28.48 3.49 25.70
CA TRP A 144 27.83 2.19 25.91
C TRP A 144 26.51 2.32 26.68
N ALA A 145 26.49 3.10 27.76
CA ALA A 145 25.29 3.33 28.57
C ALA A 145 24.21 4.05 27.76
N GLN A 146 24.58 5.04 26.95
CA GLN A 146 23.66 5.72 26.06
C GLN A 146 23.08 4.75 25.01
N GLY A 147 23.89 3.88 24.43
CA GLY A 147 23.41 2.83 23.51
C GLY A 147 22.42 1.85 24.15
N GLN A 148 22.61 1.49 25.42
CA GLN A 148 21.63 0.65 26.14
C GLN A 148 20.31 1.40 26.38
N ASN A 149 20.38 2.67 26.80
CA ASN A 149 19.19 3.50 26.99
C ASN A 149 18.40 3.67 25.68
N GLU A 150 19.08 3.96 24.57
CA GLU A 150 18.46 4.09 23.25
C GLU A 150 17.83 2.78 22.78
N LYS A 151 18.48 1.63 23.02
CA LYS A 151 17.91 0.31 22.71
C LYS A 151 16.62 0.05 23.48
N VAL A 152 16.62 0.30 24.80
CA VAL A 152 15.44 0.11 25.64
C VAL A 152 14.32 1.07 25.24
N ALA A 153 14.64 2.35 25.02
CA ALA A 153 13.68 3.34 24.55
C ALA A 153 13.09 2.98 23.17
N GLY A 154 13.94 2.51 22.25
CA GLY A 154 13.53 2.07 20.91
C GLY A 154 12.58 0.88 20.93
N ILE A 155 12.89 -0.15 21.74
CA ILE A 155 12.00 -1.31 21.92
C ILE A 155 10.66 -0.86 22.51
N LEU A 156 10.67 0.01 23.52
CA LEU A 156 9.45 0.46 24.18
C LEU A 156 8.57 1.31 23.26
N ASN A 157 9.18 2.17 22.44
CA ASN A 157 8.46 2.98 21.45
C ASN A 157 7.91 2.12 20.30
N SER A 158 8.70 1.16 19.79
CA SER A 158 8.25 0.21 18.77
C SER A 158 7.11 -0.68 19.29
N ALA A 159 7.21 -1.18 20.53
CA ALA A 159 6.15 -1.97 21.15
C ALA A 159 4.84 -1.17 21.28
N ARG A 160 4.91 0.11 21.65
CA ARG A 160 3.72 0.99 21.69
C ARG A 160 3.09 1.14 20.30
N GLN A 161 3.88 1.44 19.28
CA GLN A 161 3.38 1.56 17.90
C GLN A 161 2.77 0.25 17.40
N ASN A 162 3.45 -0.87 17.61
CA ASN A 162 2.95 -2.20 17.21
C ASN A 162 1.64 -2.55 17.92
N HIS A 163 1.52 -2.26 19.22
CA HIS A 163 0.26 -2.47 19.96
C HIS A 163 -0.87 -1.58 19.43
N THR A 164 -0.62 -0.29 19.20
CA THR A 164 -1.62 0.61 18.64
C THR A 164 -2.06 0.17 17.24
N SER A 165 -1.11 -0.22 16.38
CA SER A 165 -1.41 -0.74 15.04
C SER A 165 -2.24 -2.02 15.08
N ALA A 166 -1.87 -2.98 15.93
CA ALA A 166 -2.60 -4.24 16.06
C ALA A 166 -4.02 -4.05 16.62
N VAL A 167 -4.20 -3.10 17.57
CA VAL A 167 -5.54 -2.73 18.05
C VAL A 167 -6.35 -2.07 16.95
N GLN A 168 -5.73 -1.19 16.15
CA GLN A 168 -6.41 -0.51 15.05
C GLN A 168 -6.83 -1.47 13.94
N GLU A 169 -6.01 -2.47 13.61
CA GLU A 169 -6.35 -3.54 12.68
C GLU A 169 -7.54 -4.38 13.18
N ARG A 170 -7.56 -4.73 14.47
CA ARG A 170 -8.71 -5.42 15.08
C ARG A 170 -9.97 -4.57 15.05
N ILE A 171 -9.87 -3.26 15.29
CA ILE A 171 -11.02 -2.34 15.18
C ILE A 171 -11.53 -2.30 13.73
N ALA A 172 -10.64 -2.25 12.74
CA ALA A 172 -11.03 -2.27 11.33
C ALA A 172 -11.79 -3.57 10.98
N SER A 173 -11.26 -4.73 11.38
CA SER A 173 -11.92 -6.02 11.17
C SER A 173 -13.29 -6.12 11.86
N VAL A 174 -13.41 -5.64 13.11
CA VAL A 174 -14.70 -5.63 13.82
C VAL A 174 -15.69 -4.62 13.18
N LYS A 175 -15.20 -3.51 12.63
CA LYS A 175 -16.03 -2.53 11.93
C LYS A 175 -16.65 -3.10 10.65
N GLU A 176 -15.92 -3.93 9.91
CA GLU A 176 -16.46 -4.64 8.75
C GLU A 176 -17.60 -5.59 9.14
N LEU A 177 -17.48 -6.27 10.29
CA LEU A 177 -18.55 -7.12 10.83
C LEU A 177 -19.80 -6.33 11.24
N GLY A 178 -19.67 -5.04 11.55
CA GLY A 178 -20.80 -4.17 11.88
C GLY A 178 -21.83 -4.02 10.75
N GLY A 179 -21.40 -4.12 9.48
CA GLY A 179 -22.29 -4.00 8.31
C GLY A 179 -23.06 -5.28 7.96
N VAL A 180 -22.69 -6.44 8.51
CA VAL A 180 -23.27 -7.74 8.14
C VAL A 180 -24.75 -7.84 8.55
N ILE A 181 -25.15 -7.17 9.64
CA ILE A 181 -26.55 -7.18 10.11
C ILE A 181 -27.46 -6.51 9.08
N ASP A 182 -27.05 -5.37 8.54
CA ASP A 182 -27.86 -4.64 7.56
C ASP A 182 -27.86 -5.36 6.20
N ILE A 183 -26.72 -5.90 5.76
CA ILE A 183 -26.65 -6.76 4.56
C ILE A 183 -27.60 -7.96 4.68
N THR A 184 -27.68 -8.57 5.86
CA THR A 184 -28.58 -9.71 6.09
C THR A 184 -30.05 -9.29 6.03
N LYS A 185 -30.42 -8.13 6.58
CA LYS A 185 -31.77 -7.58 6.44
C LYS A 185 -32.10 -7.30 4.97
N THR A 186 -31.19 -6.66 4.25
CA THR A 186 -31.34 -6.39 2.81
C THR A 186 -31.51 -7.70 2.02
N LEU A 187 -30.80 -8.78 2.37
CA LEU A 187 -30.95 -10.08 1.71
C LEU A 187 -32.37 -10.64 1.89
N PHE A 188 -32.97 -10.47 3.07
CA PHE A 188 -34.36 -10.86 3.32
C PHE A 188 -35.38 -9.95 2.63
N GLU A 189 -35.10 -8.65 2.54
CA GLU A 189 -35.95 -7.70 1.80
C GLU A 189 -35.94 -8.00 0.30
N VAL A 190 -34.77 -8.21 -0.29
CA VAL A 190 -34.63 -8.61 -1.70
C VAL A 190 -35.37 -9.91 -1.99
N SER A 191 -35.29 -10.90 -1.10
CA SER A 191 -36.05 -12.14 -1.26
C SER A 191 -37.57 -11.92 -1.25
N LYS A 192 -38.09 -11.04 -0.37
CA LYS A 192 -39.51 -10.69 -0.32
C LYS A 192 -39.97 -9.88 -1.53
N GLU A 193 -39.14 -8.94 -1.99
CA GLU A 193 -39.41 -8.13 -3.18
C GLU A 193 -39.43 -8.99 -4.44
N THR A 194 -38.48 -9.93 -4.57
CA THR A 194 -38.43 -10.88 -5.68
C THR A 194 -39.72 -11.70 -5.75
N ALA A 195 -40.17 -12.29 -4.64
CA ALA A 195 -41.41 -13.07 -4.61
C ALA A 195 -42.65 -12.22 -4.97
N ARG A 196 -42.70 -10.94 -4.55
CA ARG A 196 -43.79 -10.03 -4.92
C ARG A 196 -43.78 -9.67 -6.40
N LEU A 197 -42.61 -9.38 -6.96
CA LEU A 197 -42.47 -9.04 -8.37
C LEU A 197 -42.77 -10.23 -9.28
N GLU A 198 -42.36 -11.44 -8.88
CA GLU A 198 -42.73 -12.67 -9.59
C GLU A 198 -44.25 -12.87 -9.59
N ALA A 199 -44.92 -12.72 -8.44
CA ALA A 199 -46.37 -12.84 -8.37
C ALA A 199 -47.09 -11.80 -9.26
N GLN A 200 -46.65 -10.54 -9.24
CA GLN A 200 -47.20 -9.50 -10.10
C GLN A 200 -46.97 -9.79 -11.58
N ALA A 201 -45.78 -10.27 -11.94
CA ALA A 201 -45.45 -10.67 -13.30
C ALA A 201 -46.36 -11.81 -13.78
N TYR A 202 -46.61 -12.83 -12.95
CA TYR A 202 -47.54 -13.92 -13.26
C TYR A 202 -48.97 -13.43 -13.46
N GLU A 203 -49.48 -12.53 -12.61
CA GLU A 203 -50.82 -11.97 -12.79
C GLU A 203 -50.96 -11.16 -14.08
N LEU A 204 -49.94 -10.34 -14.39
CA LEU A 204 -49.89 -9.56 -15.62
C LEU A 204 -49.82 -10.47 -16.84
N GLU A 205 -48.98 -11.51 -16.81
CA GLU A 205 -48.86 -12.49 -17.88
C GLU A 205 -50.20 -13.20 -18.13
N GLN A 206 -50.86 -13.68 -17.07
CA GLN A 206 -52.20 -14.30 -17.18
C GLN A 206 -53.24 -13.36 -17.80
N LYS A 207 -53.28 -12.10 -17.37
CA LYS A 207 -54.19 -11.08 -17.94
C LYS A 207 -53.90 -10.85 -19.42
N THR A 208 -52.63 -10.76 -19.80
CA THR A 208 -52.24 -10.56 -21.21
C THR A 208 -52.50 -11.78 -22.08
N ALA A 209 -52.31 -13.00 -21.54
CA ALA A 209 -52.61 -14.25 -22.24
C ALA A 209 -54.11 -14.35 -22.54
N ILE A 210 -54.97 -14.12 -21.55
CA ILE A 210 -56.43 -14.11 -21.74
C ILE A 210 -56.85 -13.03 -22.73
N ALA A 211 -56.28 -11.82 -22.63
CA ALA A 211 -56.57 -10.74 -23.59
C ALA A 211 -56.12 -11.11 -25.02
N ALA A 212 -54.99 -11.79 -25.18
CA ALA A 212 -54.49 -12.26 -26.47
C ALA A 212 -55.37 -13.37 -27.06
N GLU A 213 -55.83 -14.32 -26.24
CA GLU A 213 -56.77 -15.36 -26.65
C GLU A 213 -58.11 -14.77 -27.10
N ALA A 214 -58.66 -13.82 -26.33
CA ALA A 214 -59.90 -13.14 -26.68
C ALA A 214 -59.76 -12.32 -27.99
N LYS A 215 -58.63 -11.64 -28.18
CA LYS A 215 -58.32 -10.93 -29.42
C LYS A 215 -58.20 -11.89 -30.60
N SER A 216 -57.49 -13.00 -30.44
CA SER A 216 -57.33 -14.02 -31.48
C SER A 216 -58.67 -14.60 -31.92
N ALA A 217 -59.55 -14.90 -30.95
CA ALA A 217 -60.92 -15.30 -31.23
C ALA A 217 -61.64 -14.22 -32.05
N LEU A 218 -61.65 -12.96 -31.62
CA LEU A 218 -62.31 -11.86 -32.32
C LEU A 218 -61.76 -11.65 -33.75
N ASP A 219 -60.44 -11.70 -33.91
CA ASP A 219 -59.78 -11.58 -35.22
C ASP A 219 -60.17 -12.75 -36.14
N SER A 220 -60.36 -13.95 -35.60
CA SER A 220 -60.85 -15.10 -36.37
C SER A 220 -62.31 -14.92 -36.84
N TRP A 221 -63.17 -14.33 -36.00
CA TRP A 221 -64.55 -13.99 -36.38
C TRP A 221 -64.59 -12.91 -37.45
N VAL A 222 -63.80 -11.84 -37.30
CA VAL A 222 -63.70 -10.77 -38.30
C VAL A 222 -63.17 -11.30 -39.63
N ARG A 223 -62.14 -12.16 -39.60
CA ARG A 223 -61.61 -12.79 -40.81
C ARG A 223 -62.62 -13.71 -41.47
N TYR A 224 -63.40 -14.47 -40.68
CA TYR A 224 -64.48 -15.29 -41.20
C TYR A 224 -65.55 -14.42 -41.88
N GLU A 225 -66.02 -13.35 -41.21
CA GLU A 225 -67.01 -12.42 -41.75
C GLU A 225 -66.54 -11.75 -43.05
N GLN A 226 -65.29 -11.28 -43.09
CA GLN A 226 -64.69 -10.71 -44.30
C GLN A 226 -64.63 -11.73 -45.45
N SER A 227 -64.27 -12.98 -45.17
CA SER A 227 -64.22 -14.04 -46.18
C SER A 227 -65.61 -14.39 -46.74
N VAL A 228 -66.64 -14.37 -45.88
CA VAL A 228 -68.03 -14.59 -46.28
C VAL A 228 -68.54 -13.44 -47.14
N LYS A 229 -68.29 -12.19 -46.73
CA LYS A 229 -68.67 -11.00 -47.52
C LYS A 229 -68.00 -10.98 -48.90
N GLN A 230 -66.71 -11.33 -48.98
CA GLN A 230 -66.00 -11.43 -50.26
C GLN A 230 -66.57 -12.53 -51.15
N ARG A 231 -66.90 -13.70 -50.61
CA ARG A 231 -67.56 -14.78 -51.37
C ARG A 231 -68.94 -14.36 -51.87
N GLN A 232 -69.76 -13.74 -51.02
CA GLN A 232 -71.07 -13.23 -51.40
C GLN A 232 -70.97 -12.17 -52.50
N GLN A 233 -70.04 -11.22 -52.40
CA GLN A 233 -69.80 -10.23 -53.45
C GLN A 233 -69.36 -10.88 -54.76
N LYS A 234 -68.53 -11.93 -54.69
CA LYS A 234 -68.11 -12.68 -55.87
C LYS A 234 -69.26 -13.47 -56.51
N GLU A 235 -70.05 -14.21 -55.72
CA GLU A 235 -71.22 -14.95 -56.20
C GLU A 235 -72.29 -14.02 -56.81
N LEU A 236 -72.53 -12.86 -56.18
CA LEU A 236 -73.42 -11.82 -56.72
C LEU A 236 -72.86 -11.25 -58.03
N ALA A 237 -71.56 -10.94 -58.09
CA ALA A 237 -70.93 -10.45 -59.32
C ALA A 237 -70.99 -11.50 -60.45
N ASP A 238 -70.65 -12.76 -60.18
CA ASP A 238 -70.72 -13.85 -61.16
C ASP A 238 -72.16 -14.07 -61.64
N THR A 239 -73.15 -14.00 -60.75
CA THR A 239 -74.58 -14.11 -61.12
C THR A 239 -75.04 -12.93 -61.98
N ILE A 240 -74.60 -11.70 -61.65
CA ILE A 240 -74.93 -10.50 -62.43
C ILE A 240 -74.24 -10.55 -63.80
N ILE A 241 -72.96 -10.93 -63.87
CA ILE A 241 -72.21 -11.10 -65.12
C ILE A 241 -72.89 -12.15 -66.01
N ALA A 242 -73.24 -13.32 -65.47
CA ALA A 242 -73.93 -14.36 -66.23
C ALA A 242 -75.33 -13.91 -66.74
N LYS A 243 -76.09 -13.15 -65.93
CA LYS A 243 -77.35 -12.56 -66.36
C LYS A 243 -77.16 -11.55 -67.49
N ILE A 244 -76.18 -10.66 -67.38
CA ILE A 244 -75.83 -9.68 -68.40
C ILE A 244 -75.40 -10.39 -69.69
N GLU A 245 -74.51 -11.39 -69.63
CA GLU A 245 -74.12 -12.19 -70.80
C GLU A 245 -75.31 -12.89 -71.47
N THR A 246 -76.28 -13.37 -70.69
CA THR A 246 -77.51 -13.97 -71.22
C THR A 246 -78.39 -12.93 -71.92
N GLU A 247 -78.62 -11.78 -71.29
CA GLU A 247 -79.39 -10.66 -71.87
C GLU A 247 -78.73 -10.07 -73.13
N LEU A 248 -77.40 -10.08 -73.23
CA LEU A 248 -76.66 -9.63 -74.42
C LEU A 248 -76.81 -10.55 -75.64
N ASN A 249 -77.14 -11.83 -75.43
CA ASN A 249 -77.43 -12.76 -76.53
C ASN A 249 -78.86 -12.62 -77.07
N ASP A 250 -79.76 -11.91 -76.37
CA ASP A 250 -81.12 -11.72 -76.82
C ASP A 250 -81.22 -10.65 -77.95
N PRO A 251 -81.80 -10.98 -79.12
CA PRO A 251 -81.83 -10.09 -80.28
C PRO A 251 -82.66 -8.80 -80.06
N LYS A 252 -83.51 -8.77 -79.02
CA LYS A 252 -84.28 -7.59 -78.63
C LYS A 252 -83.42 -6.54 -77.92
N VAL A 253 -82.50 -6.98 -77.06
CA VAL A 253 -81.58 -6.10 -76.33
C VAL A 253 -80.53 -5.54 -77.27
N LEU A 254 -79.99 -6.35 -78.19
CA LEU A 254 -79.07 -5.89 -79.24
C LEU A 254 -79.68 -4.78 -80.11
N LYS A 255 -80.97 -4.89 -80.46
CA LYS A 255 -81.68 -3.81 -81.17
C LYS A 255 -81.91 -2.58 -80.32
N GLN A 256 -82.27 -2.72 -79.05
CA GLN A 256 -82.42 -1.59 -78.13
C GLN A 256 -81.09 -0.85 -77.89
N ILE A 257 -79.98 -1.58 -77.75
CA ILE A 257 -78.63 -0.99 -77.63
C ILE A 257 -78.26 -0.27 -78.93
N LEU A 258 -78.56 -0.85 -80.10
CA LEU A 258 -78.29 -0.21 -81.38
C LEU A 258 -79.12 1.06 -81.55
N ASP A 259 -80.42 1.02 -81.25
CA ASP A 259 -81.31 2.19 -81.30
C ASP A 259 -80.91 3.28 -80.31
N GLN A 260 -80.48 2.90 -79.09
CA GLN A 260 -79.98 3.85 -78.09
C GLN A 260 -78.63 4.43 -78.50
N SER A 261 -77.73 3.63 -79.07
CA SER A 261 -76.45 4.10 -79.61
C SER A 261 -76.68 5.07 -80.78
N VAL A 262 -77.67 4.81 -81.64
CA VAL A 262 -78.07 5.75 -82.71
C VAL A 262 -78.66 7.03 -82.12
N LYS A 263 -79.54 6.95 -81.11
CA LYS A 263 -80.07 8.13 -80.39
C LYS A 263 -78.99 8.95 -79.69
N ASP A 264 -78.00 8.32 -79.06
CA ASP A 264 -76.92 9.03 -78.38
C ASP A 264 -75.98 9.71 -79.40
N VAL A 265 -75.74 9.09 -80.55
CA VAL A 265 -75.06 9.74 -81.69
C VAL A 265 -75.90 10.91 -82.23
N GLU A 266 -77.20 10.73 -82.45
CA GLU A 266 -78.12 11.80 -82.86
C GLU A 266 -78.17 12.95 -81.84
N ARG A 267 -78.08 12.66 -80.54
CA ARG A 267 -78.04 13.67 -79.48
C ARG A 267 -76.71 14.44 -79.44
N ILE A 268 -75.58 13.78 -79.69
CA ILE A 268 -74.26 14.44 -79.80
C ILE A 268 -74.19 15.30 -81.06
N LEU A 269 -74.87 14.88 -82.15
CA LEU A 269 -74.96 15.63 -83.41
C LEU A 269 -76.03 16.72 -83.40
N SER A 270 -76.97 16.69 -82.45
CA SER A 270 -77.95 17.74 -82.24
C SER A 270 -77.28 18.98 -81.62
N PRO A 271 -77.45 20.18 -82.19
CA PRO A 271 -76.82 21.38 -81.67
C PRO A 271 -77.34 21.68 -80.26
N LYS A 272 -76.42 21.80 -79.31
CA LYS A 272 -76.67 22.31 -77.95
C LYS A 272 -77.35 23.68 -78.05
N PRO A 273 -78.61 23.87 -77.62
CA PRO A 273 -79.21 25.20 -77.56
C PRO A 273 -78.46 26.03 -76.52
N ALA A 274 -77.92 27.16 -76.98
CA ALA A 274 -77.25 28.13 -76.13
C ALA A 274 -78.27 28.82 -75.22
N ALA A 275 -78.14 28.61 -73.91
CA ALA A 275 -78.61 29.47 -72.85
C ALA A 275 -77.68 29.28 -71.64
#